data_AF-A0A914E6J6-F1
#
_entry.id   AF-A0A914E6J6-F1
#
_cell.length_a   1.000
_cell.length_b   1.000
_cell.length_c   1.000
_cell.angle_alpha   90.00
_cell.angle_beta   90.00
_cell.angle_gamma   90.00
#
_symmetry.space_group_name_H-M   'P 1'
#
loop_
_entity.id
_entity.type
_entity.pdbx_description
1 polymer ?
#
loop_
_entity_poly.entity_id
_entity_poly.type
_entity_poly.pdbx_seq_one_letter_code
_entity_poly.pdbx_strand_id
1 'polypeptide(L)'
;ECVKFIALKHETPPLINDVCRLYLSLKNGMKLKDWCLRMQPRQFNVDERKLIQFGIFYGFVRKLSIYPVAINPEEGIKIMKLCNGERSLEDLALEYSCSPIELHQNLVENGNFSFIVR
;
A
#
# COMPACT_ATOMS: atom_id res chain seq x y z
N GLU A 1 -9.42 -14.66 -17.67
CA GLU A 1 -7.99 -14.36 -17.48
C GLU A 1 -7.61 -14.27 -15.99
N CYS A 2 -8.28 -13.41 -15.22
CA CYS A 2 -8.07 -13.23 -13.77
C CYS A 2 -7.92 -14.54 -12.98
N VAL A 3 -8.95 -15.41 -13.01
CA VAL A 3 -9.01 -16.68 -12.26
C VAL A 3 -7.79 -17.58 -12.52
N LYS A 4 -7.32 -17.65 -13.77
CA LYS A 4 -6.16 -18.47 -14.14
C LYS A 4 -4.86 -17.87 -13.62
N PHE A 5 -4.72 -16.54 -13.68
CA PHE A 5 -3.53 -15.85 -13.22
C PHE A 5 -3.35 -15.99 -11.70
N ILE A 6 -4.42 -15.74 -10.94
CA ILE A 6 -4.38 -15.68 -9.47
C ILE A 6 -4.42 -17.06 -8.79
N ALA A 7 -4.61 -18.15 -9.55
CA ALA A 7 -4.65 -19.48 -8.98
C ALA A 7 -3.31 -19.86 -8.32
N LEU A 8 -3.41 -20.60 -7.21
CA LEU A 8 -2.27 -21.31 -6.64
C LEU A 8 -1.72 -22.33 -7.65
N LYS A 9 -0.40 -22.52 -7.64
CA LYS A 9 0.26 -23.42 -8.60
C LYS A 9 -0.18 -24.86 -8.33
N HIS A 10 -0.51 -25.59 -9.41
CA HIS A 10 -0.90 -27.01 -9.38
C HIS A 10 -2.23 -27.31 -8.66
N GLU A 11 -3.04 -26.30 -8.38
CA GLU A 11 -4.36 -26.45 -7.78
C GLU A 11 -5.49 -26.18 -8.78
N THR A 12 -6.70 -26.62 -8.43
CA THR A 12 -7.90 -26.28 -9.17
C THR A 12 -8.15 -24.76 -9.11
N PRO A 13 -8.52 -24.11 -10.23
CA PRO A 13 -8.77 -22.68 -10.24
C PRO A 13 -9.85 -22.26 -9.23
N PRO A 14 -9.71 -21.07 -8.61
CA PRO A 14 -10.67 -20.56 -7.65
C PRO A 14 -12.03 -20.26 -8.32
N LEU A 15 -13.10 -20.36 -7.54
CA LEU A 15 -14.42 -19.90 -8.00
C LEU A 15 -14.42 -18.38 -8.13
N ILE A 16 -14.99 -17.86 -9.22
CA ILE A 16 -15.08 -16.42 -9.44
C ILE A 16 -15.77 -15.67 -8.30
N ASN A 17 -16.75 -16.31 -7.64
CA ASN A 17 -17.45 -15.73 -6.49
C ASN A 17 -16.50 -15.48 -5.31
N ASP A 18 -15.61 -16.43 -5.01
CA ASP A 18 -14.64 -16.28 -3.92
C ASP A 18 -13.60 -15.22 -4.25
N VAL A 19 -13.18 -15.12 -5.52
CA VAL A 19 -12.31 -14.04 -5.99
C VAL A 19 -12.97 -12.67 -5.80
N CYS A 20 -14.24 -12.53 -6.20
CA CYS A 20 -14.99 -11.29 -6.00
C CYS A 20 -15.13 -10.96 -4.51
N ARG A 21 -15.46 -11.94 -3.66
CA ARG A 21 -15.51 -11.75 -2.19
C ARG A 21 -14.19 -11.26 -1.62
N LEU A 22 -13.07 -11.83 -2.07
CA LEU A 22 -11.74 -11.41 -1.64
C LEU A 22 -11.46 -9.96 -2.02
N TYR A 23 -11.73 -9.54 -3.27
CA TYR A 23 -11.57 -8.13 -3.65
C TYR A 23 -12.48 -7.19 -2.85
N LEU A 24 -13.76 -7.54 -2.68
CA LEU A 24 -14.72 -6.74 -1.91
C LEU A 24 -14.38 -6.64 -0.41
N SER A 25 -13.56 -7.56 0.10
CA SER A 25 -13.10 -7.54 1.49
C SER A 25 -11.90 -6.62 1.73
N LEU A 26 -11.22 -6.14 0.69
CA LEU A 26 -10.13 -5.19 0.81
C LEU A 26 -10.67 -3.84 1.32
N LYS A 27 -9.98 -3.26 2.30
CA LYS A 27 -10.35 -1.97 2.90
C LYS A 27 -9.15 -1.06 2.99
N ASN A 28 -9.39 0.24 2.82
CA ASN A 28 -8.38 1.27 3.07
C ASN A 28 -7.91 1.21 4.52
N GLY A 29 -6.61 1.42 4.74
CA GLY A 29 -6.00 1.39 6.07
C GLY A 29 -5.77 0.00 6.67
N MET A 30 -6.14 -1.08 5.98
CA MET A 30 -5.81 -2.44 6.40
C MET A 30 -4.47 -2.88 5.79
N LYS A 31 -3.55 -3.40 6.61
CA LYS A 31 -2.32 -4.00 6.08
C LYS A 31 -2.64 -5.31 5.38
N LEU A 32 -1.96 -5.58 4.27
CA LEU A 32 -2.16 -6.82 3.50
C LEU A 32 -1.92 -8.08 4.36
N LYS A 33 -0.95 -8.02 5.28
CA LYS A 33 -0.70 -9.12 6.24
C LYS A 33 -1.94 -9.44 7.08
N ASP A 34 -2.59 -8.42 7.63
CA ASP A 34 -3.76 -8.58 8.50
C ASP A 34 -4.96 -9.08 7.68
N TRP A 35 -5.09 -8.60 6.44
CA TRP A 35 -6.08 -9.09 5.48
C TRP A 35 -5.89 -10.58 5.16
N CYS A 36 -4.66 -11.01 4.87
CA CYS A 36 -4.36 -12.43 4.60
C CYS A 36 -4.68 -13.34 5.79
N LEU A 37 -4.39 -12.89 7.02
CA LEU A 37 -4.74 -13.64 8.23
C LEU A 37 -6.25 -13.77 8.42
N ARG A 38 -7.01 -12.73 8.11
CA ARG A 38 -8.46 -12.70 8.27
C ARG A 38 -9.19 -13.49 7.19
N MET A 39 -8.83 -13.28 5.92
CA MET A 39 -9.55 -13.80 4.77
C MET A 39 -9.02 -15.14 4.27
N GLN A 40 -7.80 -15.51 4.67
CA GLN A 40 -7.13 -16.77 4.30
C GLN A 40 -7.30 -17.15 2.82
N PRO A 41 -6.87 -16.31 1.86
CA PRO A 41 -7.12 -16.50 0.42
C PRO A 41 -6.74 -17.89 -0.12
N ARG A 42 -5.70 -18.49 0.47
CA ARG A 42 -5.21 -19.81 0.10
C ARG A 42 -6.21 -20.94 0.34
N GLN A 43 -7.15 -20.78 1.27
CA GLN A 43 -8.25 -21.74 1.45
C GLN A 43 -9.19 -21.80 0.24
N PHE A 44 -9.15 -20.77 -0.61
CA PHE A 44 -9.94 -20.68 -1.84
C PHE A 44 -9.09 -20.94 -3.09
N ASN A 45 -7.90 -21.53 -2.96
CA ASN A 45 -6.93 -21.75 -4.05
C ASN A 45 -6.42 -20.47 -4.72
N VAL A 46 -6.39 -19.36 -3.97
CA VAL A 46 -5.96 -18.04 -4.47
C VAL A 46 -4.56 -17.69 -3.93
N ASP A 47 -3.65 -17.33 -4.84
CA ASP A 47 -2.38 -16.71 -4.53
C ASP A 47 -2.58 -15.23 -4.21
N GLU A 48 -2.42 -14.86 -2.94
CA GLU A 48 -2.65 -13.50 -2.46
C GLU A 48 -1.80 -12.45 -3.16
N ARG A 49 -0.56 -12.77 -3.56
CA ARG A 49 0.33 -11.81 -4.22
C ARG A 49 -0.15 -11.54 -5.63
N LYS A 50 -0.51 -12.61 -6.35
CA LYS A 50 -1.02 -12.48 -7.72
C LYS A 50 -2.40 -11.81 -7.75
N LEU A 51 -3.26 -12.06 -6.76
CA LEU A 51 -4.54 -11.37 -6.63
C LEU A 51 -4.32 -9.85 -6.52
N ILE A 52 -3.45 -9.40 -5.61
CA ILE A 52 -3.16 -7.97 -5.47
C ILE A 52 -2.49 -7.40 -6.72
N GLN A 53 -1.52 -8.11 -7.31
CA GLN A 53 -0.84 -7.67 -8.52
C GLN A 53 -1.82 -7.51 -9.70
N PHE A 54 -2.71 -8.48 -9.90
CA PHE A 54 -3.75 -8.41 -10.93
C PHE A 54 -4.71 -7.26 -10.65
N GLY A 55 -5.16 -7.12 -9.40
CA GLY A 55 -6.01 -6.02 -8.97
C GLY A 55 -5.42 -4.65 -9.25
N ILE A 56 -4.12 -4.47 -9.00
CA ILE A 56 -3.40 -3.21 -9.30
C ILE A 56 -3.29 -2.99 -10.80
N PHE A 57 -2.86 -4.01 -11.56
CA PHE A 57 -2.66 -3.90 -13.00
C PHE A 57 -3.95 -3.55 -13.76
N TYR A 58 -5.09 -4.10 -13.34
CA TYR A 58 -6.40 -3.84 -13.95
C TYR A 58 -7.20 -2.72 -13.26
N GLY A 59 -6.65 -2.07 -12.22
CA GLY A 59 -7.26 -0.91 -11.56
C GLY A 59 -8.38 -1.22 -10.55
N PHE A 60 -8.56 -2.47 -10.13
CA PHE A 60 -9.50 -2.85 -9.06
C PHE A 60 -8.96 -2.52 -7.66
N VAL A 61 -7.64 -2.48 -7.52
CA VAL A 61 -6.94 -2.18 -6.27
C VAL A 61 -6.00 -1.01 -6.52
N ARG A 62 -6.10 0.02 -5.70
CA ARG A 62 -5.20 1.18 -5.75
C ARG A 62 -4.17 1.09 -4.63
N LYS A 63 -2.89 1.26 -4.95
CA LYS A 63 -1.87 1.52 -3.94
C LYS A 63 -2.11 2.91 -3.36
N LEU A 64 -2.22 2.98 -2.04
CA LEU A 64 -2.24 4.25 -1.31
C LEU A 64 -0.83 4.54 -0.79
N SER A 65 -0.33 5.74 -1.07
CA SER A 65 0.96 6.24 -0.58
C SER A 65 0.75 7.41 0.38
N ILE A 66 1.71 7.60 1.28
CA ILE A 66 1.71 8.71 2.25
C ILE A 66 2.47 9.88 1.64
N TYR A 67 1.91 11.08 1.73
CA TYR A 67 2.47 12.33 1.22
C TYR A 67 2.63 13.32 2.38
N PRO A 68 3.84 13.53 2.90
CA PRO A 68 4.07 14.45 4.01
C PRO A 68 4.00 15.91 3.53
N VAL A 69 3.40 16.75 4.38
CA VAL A 69 3.26 18.20 4.20
C VAL A 69 3.78 18.90 5.46
N ALA A 70 4.83 19.71 5.33
CA ALA A 70 5.32 20.52 6.43
C ALA A 70 4.31 21.63 6.78
N ILE A 71 4.08 21.85 8.08
CA ILE A 71 3.13 22.87 8.55
C ILE A 71 3.71 24.28 8.37
N ASN A 72 5.01 24.46 8.64
CA ASN A 72 5.72 25.75 8.54
C ASN A 72 6.98 25.64 7.67
N PRO A 73 6.86 25.48 6.34
CA PRO A 73 8.00 25.17 5.46
C PRO A 73 9.08 26.26 5.40
N GLU A 74 8.74 27.51 5.69
CA GLU A 74 9.63 28.69 5.61
C GLU A 74 10.72 28.69 6.69
N GLU A 75 10.44 28.13 7.87
CA GLU A 75 11.35 28.14 9.03
C GLU A 75 12.28 26.91 9.06
N GLY A 76 12.17 26.04 8.06
CA GLY A 76 12.62 24.66 8.13
C GLY A 76 13.93 24.32 7.42
N ILE A 77 14.48 23.17 7.81
CA ILE A 77 15.58 22.47 7.13
C ILE A 77 15.10 22.03 5.73
N LYS A 78 16.04 21.69 4.82
CA LYS A 78 15.79 21.19 3.46
C LYS A 78 14.60 20.20 3.36
N ILE A 79 14.45 19.28 4.31
CA ILE A 79 13.37 18.28 4.32
C ILE A 79 11.97 18.90 4.40
N MET A 80 11.80 20.00 5.13
CA MET A 80 10.51 20.68 5.26
C MET A 80 10.07 21.33 3.95
N LYS A 81 11.03 21.83 3.16
CA LYS A 81 10.76 22.36 1.82
C LYS A 81 10.38 21.27 0.82
N LEU A 82 10.87 20.05 0.99
CA LEU A 82 10.55 18.90 0.14
C LEU A 82 9.20 18.24 0.50
N CYS A 83 8.77 18.36 1.76
CA CYS A 83 7.48 17.86 2.23
C CYS A 83 6.36 18.85 1.88
N ASN A 84 6.01 18.94 0.59
CA ASN A 84 4.93 19.81 0.09
C ASN A 84 3.68 19.03 -0.35
N GLY A 85 3.67 17.70 -0.20
CA GLY A 85 2.58 16.83 -0.61
C GLY A 85 2.56 16.41 -2.09
N GLU A 86 3.62 16.71 -2.85
CA GLU A 86 3.79 16.25 -4.24
C GLU A 86 4.55 14.92 -4.31
N ARG A 87 5.51 14.71 -3.42
CA ARG A 87 6.34 13.50 -3.37
C ARG A 87 5.82 12.53 -2.33
N SER A 88 5.83 11.24 -2.68
CA SER A 88 5.50 10.21 -1.72
C SER A 88 6.62 10.06 -0.69
N LEU A 89 6.27 9.51 0.47
CA LEU A 89 7.20 9.15 1.51
C LEU A 89 8.28 8.18 0.98
N GLU A 90 7.92 7.27 0.08
CA GLU A 90 8.87 6.35 -0.55
C GLU A 90 9.89 7.08 -1.43
N ASP A 91 9.45 8.07 -2.22
CA ASP A 91 10.35 8.88 -3.06
C ASP A 91 11.31 9.71 -2.21
N LEU A 92 10.80 10.30 -1.11
CA LEU A 92 11.62 11.05 -0.17
C LEU A 92 12.63 10.13 0.53
N ALA A 93 12.22 8.93 0.96
CA ALA A 93 13.11 7.98 1.62
C ALA A 93 14.29 7.56 0.75
N LEU A 94 14.06 7.42 -0.58
CA LEU A 94 15.14 7.18 -1.54
C LEU A 94 16.14 8.34 -1.59
N GLU A 95 15.68 9.59 -1.62
CA GLU A 95 16.57 10.77 -1.62
C GLU A 95 17.42 10.85 -0.34
N TYR A 96 16.86 10.44 0.79
CA TYR A 96 17.55 10.43 2.09
C TYR A 96 18.29 9.13 2.41
N SER A 97 18.30 8.15 1.48
CA SER A 97 18.97 6.85 1.66
C SER A 97 18.60 6.14 2.97
N CYS A 98 17.32 6.21 3.37
CA CYS A 98 16.78 5.55 4.56
C CYS A 98 15.51 4.74 4.21
N SER A 99 14.99 3.95 5.14
CA SER A 99 13.72 3.26 4.89
C SER A 99 12.53 4.22 5.01
N PRO A 100 11.44 4.02 4.25
CA PRO A 100 10.23 4.83 4.38
C PRO A 100 9.63 4.78 5.79
N ILE A 101 9.76 3.64 6.48
CA ILE A 101 9.25 3.45 7.84
C ILE A 101 10.02 4.32 8.83
N GLU A 102 11.35 4.30 8.77
CA GLU A 102 12.20 5.15 9.60
C GLU A 102 11.95 6.64 9.31
N LEU A 103 11.87 7.02 8.02
CA LEU A 103 11.57 8.39 7.64
C LEU A 103 10.22 8.85 8.22
N HIS A 104 9.18 8.03 8.10
CA HIS A 104 7.87 8.35 8.67
C HIS A 104 7.92 8.52 10.19
N GLN A 105 8.63 7.64 10.90
CA GLN A 105 8.78 7.74 12.36
C GLN A 105 9.46 9.06 12.76
N ASN A 106 10.56 9.41 12.11
CA ASN A 106 11.28 10.66 12.36
C ASN A 106 10.40 11.90 12.10
N LEU A 107 9.59 11.88 11.02
CA LEU A 107 8.68 12.98 10.70
C LEU A 107 7.52 13.09 11.72
N VAL A 108 6.99 11.96 12.19
CA VAL A 108 5.96 11.93 13.23
C VAL A 108 6.51 12.44 14.56
N GLU A 109 7.71 12.03 14.95
CA GLU A 109 8.37 12.47 16.18
C GLU A 109 8.68 13.97 16.18
N ASN A 110 8.98 14.55 15.03
CA ASN A 110 9.22 15.98 14.90
C ASN A 110 7.95 16.84 15.12
N GLY A 111 6.76 16.30 14.83
CA GLY A 111 5.48 16.96 15.08
C GLY A 111 5.10 18.10 14.13
N ASN A 112 5.99 18.51 13.22
CA ASN A 112 5.78 19.64 12.30
C ASN A 112 5.24 19.23 10.91
N PHE A 113 4.72 18.02 10.77
CA PHE A 113 4.27 17.45 9.50
C PHE A 113 2.85 16.91 9.58
N SER A 114 2.07 17.15 8.53
CA SER A 114 0.78 16.52 8.26
C SER A 114 0.94 15.46 7.17
N PHE A 115 0.12 14.41 7.18
CA PHE A 115 0.24 13.29 6.27
C PHE A 115 -1.06 13.11 5.47
N ILE A 116 -0.96 13.20 4.15
CA ILE A 116 -2.07 12.96 3.23
C ILE A 116 -1.91 11.58 2.61
N VAL A 117 -2.98 10.80 2.56
CA VAL A 117 -2.98 9.47 1.92
C VAL A 117 -3.66 9.57 0.55
N ARG A 118 -2.96 9.19 -0.52
CA ARG A 118 -3.47 9.27 -1.92
C ARG A 118 -3.17 8.00 -2.71
#